data_AF-A0A4E9D9H6-F1
#
_entry.id   AF-A0A4E9D9H6-F1
#
_cell.length_a   1.000
_cell.length_b   1.000
_cell.length_c   1.000
_cell.angle_alpha   90.00
_cell.angle_beta   90.00
_cell.angle_gamma   90.00
#
_symmetry.space_group_name_H-M   'P 1'
#
loop_
_entity.id
_entity.type
_entity.pdbx_description
1 polymer ?
#
loop_
_entity_poly.entity_id
_entity_poly.type
_entity_poly.pdbx_seq_one_letter_code
_entity_poly.pdbx_strand_id
1 'polypeptide(L)'
;MLNVLPGRDSTVGLPVADDIGLSIKSQELYGDDPVGSEMHLAAWHAAQWRFLKGLAGDNIKDLGFLPGIIIEGHEWKFVATTWKKGKTKLFSSLSLGSTTTELGVYRIFASLKVLGTWVMLFFWP
;
A
#
# COMPACT_ATOMS: atom_id res chain seq x y z
N MET A 1 23.14 -5.09 -30.19
CA MET A 1 22.91 -3.73 -30.69
C MET A 1 21.40 -3.58 -30.87
N LEU A 2 20.70 -2.97 -29.91
CA LEU A 2 19.25 -2.76 -29.98
C LEU A 2 18.91 -1.36 -29.48
N ASN A 3 18.13 -0.67 -30.30
CA ASN A 3 17.78 0.75 -30.20
C ASN A 3 16.86 1.07 -29.02
N VAL A 4 17.07 2.27 -28.47
CA VAL A 4 16.24 2.91 -27.45
C VAL A 4 15.08 3.64 -28.14
N LEU A 5 13.84 3.41 -27.67
CA LEU A 5 12.71 4.32 -27.90
C LEU A 5 12.38 5.03 -26.58
N PRO A 6 12.12 6.35 -26.58
CA PRO A 6 11.90 7.13 -25.36
C PRO A 6 10.42 7.18 -24.98
N GLY A 7 10.16 7.30 -23.68
CA GLY A 7 8.86 7.72 -23.16
C GLY A 7 7.93 6.58 -22.76
N ARG A 8 8.20 5.97 -21.60
CA ARG A 8 7.14 5.40 -20.77
C ARG A 8 7.62 5.40 -19.33
N ASP A 9 6.91 6.15 -18.50
CA ASP A 9 7.12 6.25 -17.07
C ASP A 9 7.19 4.83 -16.47
N SER A 10 8.38 4.48 -15.98
CA SER A 10 8.75 3.13 -15.61
C SER A 10 8.66 2.99 -14.10
N THR A 11 7.52 2.47 -13.63
CA THR A 11 7.51 1.64 -12.41
C THR A 11 7.06 0.24 -12.79
N VAL A 12 7.89 -0.45 -13.57
CA VAL A 12 7.92 -1.91 -13.56
C VAL A 12 8.73 -2.30 -12.33
N GLY A 13 8.06 -2.41 -11.19
CA GLY A 13 8.63 -3.08 -10.03
C GLY A 13 8.68 -4.58 -10.31
N LEU A 14 9.88 -5.10 -10.57
CA LEU A 14 10.15 -6.53 -10.50
C LEU A 14 9.78 -7.04 -9.09
N PRO A 15 9.28 -8.29 -8.95
CA PRO A 15 9.01 -8.86 -7.65
C PRO A 15 10.35 -9.09 -6.95
N VAL A 16 10.71 -8.18 -6.04
CA VAL A 16 11.70 -8.46 -5.00
C VAL A 16 11.01 -9.46 -4.09
N ALA A 17 11.39 -10.72 -4.26
CA ALA A 17 11.09 -11.78 -3.32
C ALA A 17 11.90 -11.49 -2.05
N ASP A 18 11.29 -10.73 -1.14
CA ASP A 18 11.52 -10.71 0.31
C ASP A 18 10.42 -9.79 0.91
N ASP A 19 9.44 -10.41 1.60
CA ASP A 19 8.36 -9.85 2.43
C ASP A 19 7.51 -8.67 1.90
N ILE A 20 6.58 -8.96 0.99
CA ILE A 20 5.56 -7.99 0.54
C ILE A 20 4.39 -7.93 1.54
N GLY A 21 4.63 -7.34 2.72
CA GLY A 21 3.61 -7.07 3.74
C GLY A 21 2.93 -5.71 3.63
N LEU A 22 3.40 -4.83 2.74
CA LEU A 22 2.95 -3.45 2.61
C LEU A 22 2.77 -3.06 1.14
N SER A 23 1.63 -2.46 0.79
CA SER A 23 1.41 -1.86 -0.54
C SER A 23 1.59 -0.35 -0.51
N ILE A 24 2.30 0.24 -1.48
CA ILE A 24 2.49 1.70 -1.58
C ILE A 24 1.96 2.17 -2.93
N LYS A 25 1.10 3.20 -2.93
CA LYS A 25 0.65 3.90 -4.13
C LYS A 25 1.04 5.37 -4.04
N SER A 26 1.80 5.85 -5.02
CA SER A 26 2.04 7.28 -5.23
C SER A 26 1.26 7.78 -6.44
N GLN A 27 0.77 9.01 -6.34
CA GLN A 27 0.10 9.71 -7.43
C GLN A 27 0.47 11.20 -7.40
N GLU A 28 0.79 11.75 -8.57
CA GLU A 28 0.97 13.19 -8.75
C GLU A 28 -0.40 13.89 -8.84
N LEU A 29 -0.50 15.11 -8.33
CA LEU A 29 -1.71 15.94 -8.43
C LEU A 29 -1.73 16.60 -9.81
N TYR A 30 -2.01 15.81 -10.86
CA TYR A 30 -2.27 16.36 -12.19
C TYR A 30 -3.58 15.80 -12.74
N GLY A 31 -4.62 16.64 -12.71
CA GLY A 31 -5.93 16.33 -13.27
C GLY A 31 -6.99 15.90 -12.25
N ASP A 32 -8.22 16.29 -12.54
CA ASP A 32 -9.45 16.07 -11.78
C ASP A 32 -9.94 14.62 -11.93
N ASP A 33 -9.10 13.63 -11.57
CA ASP A 33 -9.51 12.22 -11.56
C ASP A 33 -9.94 11.81 -10.13
N PRO A 34 -11.26 11.80 -9.85
CA PRO A 34 -11.81 11.38 -8.56
C PRO A 34 -11.75 9.86 -8.37
N VAL A 35 -11.33 9.08 -9.38
CA VAL A 35 -11.11 7.64 -9.26
C VAL A 35 -9.77 7.40 -8.55
N GLY A 36 -9.77 7.77 -7.28
CA GLY A 36 -8.58 8.04 -6.47
C GLY A 36 -7.65 6.85 -6.28
N SER A 37 -6.42 7.17 -5.89
CA SER A 37 -5.38 6.27 -5.38
C SER A 37 -5.91 5.11 -4.50
N GLU A 38 -6.98 5.38 -3.73
CA GLU A 38 -7.75 4.40 -2.94
C GLU A 38 -8.32 3.24 -3.77
N MET A 39 -8.89 3.51 -4.95
CA MET A 39 -9.44 2.46 -5.83
C MET A 39 -8.33 1.54 -6.36
N HIS A 40 -7.21 2.12 -6.81
CA HIS A 40 -6.06 1.35 -7.27
C HIS A 40 -5.49 0.48 -6.15
N LEU A 41 -5.31 1.06 -4.96
CA LEU A 41 -4.81 0.32 -3.80
C LEU A 41 -5.81 -0.75 -3.35
N ALA A 42 -7.12 -0.48 -3.38
CA ALA A 42 -8.15 -1.45 -3.06
C ALA A 42 -8.16 -2.62 -4.06
N ALA A 43 -7.94 -2.37 -5.35
CA ALA A 43 -7.82 -3.42 -6.36
C ALA A 43 -6.60 -4.31 -6.10
N TRP A 44 -5.44 -3.71 -5.78
CA TRP A 44 -4.23 -4.45 -5.39
C TRP A 44 -4.44 -5.26 -4.12
N HIS A 45 -4.98 -4.67 -3.05
CA HIS A 45 -5.29 -5.39 -1.82
C HIS A 45 -6.29 -6.54 -2.06
N ALA A 46 -7.29 -6.36 -2.94
CA ALA A 46 -8.21 -7.44 -3.29
C ALA A 46 -7.52 -8.59 -4.04
N ALA A 47 -6.52 -8.31 -4.87
CA ALA A 47 -5.69 -9.36 -5.48
C ALA A 47 -4.82 -10.06 -4.43
N GLN A 48 -4.17 -9.30 -3.55
CA GLN A 48 -3.32 -9.82 -2.48
C GLN A 48 -4.11 -10.71 -1.50
N TRP A 49 -5.30 -10.29 -1.07
CA TRP A 49 -6.17 -11.11 -0.24
C TRP A 49 -6.55 -12.45 -0.89
N ARG A 50 -6.81 -12.46 -2.21
CA ARG A 50 -7.10 -13.71 -2.93
C ARG A 50 -5.88 -14.63 -2.99
N PHE A 51 -4.71 -14.05 -3.23
CA PHE A 51 -3.45 -14.80 -3.23
C PHE A 51 -3.18 -15.41 -1.86
N LEU A 52 -3.23 -14.61 -0.79
CA LEU A 52 -3.02 -15.08 0.58
C LEU A 52 -4.07 -16.10 1.02
N LYS A 53 -5.34 -15.95 0.62
CA LYS A 53 -6.37 -16.98 0.83
C LYS A 53 -6.01 -18.30 0.13
N GLY A 54 -5.40 -18.25 -1.05
CA GLY A 54 -4.92 -19.44 -1.75
C GLY A 54 -3.81 -20.18 -0.98
N LEU A 55 -2.94 -19.44 -0.28
CA LEU A 55 -1.84 -20.01 0.51
C LEU A 55 -2.27 -20.46 1.91
N ALA A 56 -2.99 -19.60 2.64
CA ALA A 56 -3.33 -19.81 4.06
C ALA A 56 -4.71 -20.45 4.27
N GLY A 57 -5.51 -20.61 3.22
CA GLY A 57 -6.86 -21.16 3.32
C GLY A 57 -7.76 -20.32 4.23
N ASP A 58 -8.39 -20.96 5.21
CA ASP A 58 -9.27 -20.29 6.17
C ASP A 58 -8.54 -19.50 7.26
N ASN A 59 -7.24 -19.75 7.47
CA ASN A 59 -6.40 -19.05 8.47
C ASN A 59 -6.15 -17.59 8.08
N ILE A 60 -6.48 -17.20 6.84
CA ILE A 60 -6.42 -15.80 6.37
C ILE A 60 -7.27 -14.85 7.23
N LYS A 61 -8.25 -15.37 7.97
CA LYS A 61 -9.10 -14.62 8.90
C LYS A 61 -8.30 -14.08 10.10
N ASP A 62 -7.19 -14.72 10.44
CA ASP A 62 -6.37 -14.39 11.61
C ASP A 62 -5.41 -13.21 11.35
N LEU A 63 -5.14 -12.91 10.07
CA LEU A 63 -4.27 -11.79 9.66
C LEU A 63 -4.83 -10.40 10.04
N GLY A 64 -6.14 -10.29 10.24
CA GLY A 64 -6.80 -9.05 10.64
C GLY A 64 -6.95 -8.03 9.50
N PHE A 65 -5.84 -7.49 8.99
CA PHE A 65 -5.82 -6.48 7.92
C PHE A 65 -4.55 -6.52 7.05
N LEU A 66 -4.65 -5.98 5.82
CA LEU A 66 -3.51 -5.64 4.96
C LEU A 66 -3.25 -4.13 5.01
N PRO A 67 -2.04 -3.69 5.40
CA PRO A 67 -1.69 -2.29 5.38
C PRO A 67 -1.31 -1.80 3.98
N GLY A 68 -1.55 -0.53 3.73
CA GLY A 68 -1.09 0.19 2.57
C GLY A 68 -0.85 1.68 2.87
N ILE A 69 -0.03 2.31 2.05
CA ILE A 69 0.27 3.74 2.11
C ILE A 69 -0.09 4.38 0.79
N ILE A 70 -0.81 5.50 0.86
CA ILE A 70 -1.12 6.38 -0.25
C ILE A 70 -0.29 7.65 -0.11
N ILE A 71 0.38 8.04 -1.18
CA ILE A 71 1.14 9.28 -1.29
C ILE A 71 0.47 10.11 -2.40
N GLU A 72 -0.09 11.25 -2.03
CA GLU A 72 -0.77 12.18 -2.94
C GLU A 72 -0.11 13.56 -2.82
N GLY A 73 0.73 13.89 -3.80
CA GLY A 73 1.59 15.06 -3.70
C GLY A 73 2.48 15.00 -2.47
N HIS A 74 2.27 15.91 -1.52
CA HIS A 74 3.01 15.94 -0.26
C HIS A 74 2.35 15.17 0.88
N GLU A 75 1.11 14.72 0.71
CA GLU A 75 0.33 14.07 1.76
C GLU A 75 0.52 12.56 1.77
N TRP A 76 0.79 12.01 2.94
CA TRP A 76 0.94 10.57 3.15
C TRP A 76 -0.20 10.08 4.03
N LYS A 77 -0.91 9.05 3.56
CA LYS A 77 -2.08 8.47 4.22
C LYS A 77 -1.88 6.97 4.40
N PHE A 78 -2.24 6.46 5.57
CA PHE A 78 -2.34 5.03 5.82
C PHE A 78 -3.74 4.54 5.48
N VAL A 79 -3.76 3.37 4.86
CA VAL A 79 -4.96 2.66 4.48
C VAL A 79 -4.83 1.22 4.96
N ALA A 80 -5.88 0.68 5.54
CA ALA A 80 -5.96 -0.74 5.84
C ALA A 80 -7.11 -1.35 5.04
N THR A 81 -6.94 -2.60 4.62
CA THR A 81 -8.08 -3.41 4.16
C THR A 81 -8.26 -4.62 5.04
N THR A 82 -9.50 -5.02 5.27
CA THR A 82 -9.82 -6.27 5.98
C THR A 82 -10.54 -7.21 5.03
N TRP A 83 -10.39 -8.51 5.26
CA TRP A 83 -11.13 -9.55 4.55
C TRP A 83 -12.16 -10.18 5.46
N LYS A 84 -13.44 -9.89 5.23
CA LYS A 84 -14.55 -10.53 5.96
C LYS A 84 -15.55 -11.11 4.98
N LYS A 85 -15.86 -12.40 5.13
CA LYS A 85 -16.87 -13.12 4.33
C LYS A 85 -16.69 -12.97 2.81
N GLY A 86 -15.44 -12.98 2.33
CA GLY A 86 -15.16 -12.87 0.89
C GLY A 86 -15.20 -11.46 0.31
N LYS A 87 -15.34 -10.43 1.14
CA LYS A 87 -15.34 -9.02 0.74
C LYS A 87 -14.19 -8.27 1.39
N THR A 88 -13.50 -7.47 0.58
CA THR A 88 -12.49 -6.50 1.04
C THR A 88 -13.19 -5.24 1.49
N LYS A 89 -12.96 -4.80 2.73
CA LYS A 89 -13.39 -3.48 3.22
C LYS A 89 -12.19 -2.57 3.39
N LEU A 90 -12.22 -1.41 2.75
CA LEU A 90 -11.22 -0.36 2.86
C LEU A 90 -11.48 0.49 4.11
N PHE A 91 -10.41 0.85 4.81
CA PHE A 91 -10.37 1.82 5.89
C PHE A 91 -9.29 2.85 5.54
N SER A 92 -9.70 3.93 4.89
CA SER A 92 -8.86 5.06 4.47
C SER A 92 -9.22 6.29 5.30
N SER A 93 -8.36 6.71 6.24
CA SER A 93 -8.48 8.06 6.83
C SER A 93 -7.31 8.50 7.72
N LEU A 94 -6.30 7.65 7.97
CA LEU A 94 -5.23 8.03 8.89
C LEU A 94 -4.11 8.78 8.15
N SER A 95 -4.04 10.10 8.33
CA SER A 95 -2.89 10.90 7.86
C SER A 95 -1.62 10.50 8.62
N LEU A 96 -0.59 10.10 7.88
CA LEU A 96 0.76 9.80 8.41
C LEU A 96 1.61 11.08 8.52
N GLY A 97 1.30 12.09 7.71
CA GLY A 97 1.98 13.38 7.72
C GLY A 97 2.10 13.96 6.32
N SER A 98 2.89 15.03 6.23
CA SER A 98 3.11 15.78 5.01
C SER A 98 4.58 16.11 4.86
N THR A 99 5.11 16.08 3.63
CA THR A 99 6.48 16.53 3.36
C THR A 99 6.62 18.05 3.29
N THR A 100 5.53 18.80 3.46
CA THR A 100 5.54 20.27 3.48
C THR A 100 6.03 20.88 4.79
N THR A 101 6.08 20.08 5.86
CA THR A 101 6.50 20.53 7.20
C THR A 101 7.49 19.55 7.80
N GLU A 102 8.48 20.06 8.55
CA GLU A 102 9.47 19.22 9.24
C GLU A 102 8.79 18.22 10.20
N LEU A 103 7.81 18.70 10.98
CA LEU A 103 7.02 17.84 11.88
C LEU A 103 6.27 16.75 11.09
N GLY A 104 5.70 17.08 9.94
CA GLY A 104 5.03 16.12 9.07
C GLY A 104 5.97 15.03 8.58
N VAL A 105 7.21 15.39 8.20
CA VAL A 105 8.25 14.43 7.83
C VAL A 105 8.60 13.51 9.00
N TYR A 106 8.80 14.03 10.21
CA TYR A 106 9.07 13.20 11.39
C TYR A 106 7.93 12.23 11.70
N ARG A 107 6.67 12.66 11.52
CA ARG A 107 5.50 11.78 11.69
C ARG A 107 5.49 10.65 10.66
N ILE A 108 5.79 10.94 9.38
CA ILE A 108 5.93 9.92 8.34
C ILE A 108 6.96 8.86 8.76
N PHE A 109 8.17 9.29 9.16
CA PHE A 109 9.22 8.37 9.59
C PHE A 109 8.82 7.53 10.81
N ALA A 110 8.19 8.15 11.81
CA ALA A 110 7.72 7.43 12.99
C ALA A 110 6.67 6.37 12.63
N SER A 111 5.71 6.73 11.77
CA SER A 111 4.68 5.81 11.29
C SER A 111 5.26 4.66 10.47
N LEU A 112 6.22 4.93 9.58
CA LEU A 112 6.92 3.88 8.81
C LEU A 112 7.66 2.91 9.73
N LYS A 113 8.33 3.40 10.79
CA LYS A 113 9.00 2.54 11.78
C LYS A 113 8.01 1.63 12.50
N VAL A 114 6.89 2.17 12.98
CA VAL A 114 5.86 1.39 13.66
C VAL A 114 5.27 0.35 12.71
N LEU A 115 4.97 0.73 11.48
CA LEU A 115 4.38 -0.16 10.49
C LEU A 115 5.35 -1.27 10.05
N GLY A 116 6.63 -0.95 9.85
CA GLY A 116 7.66 -1.92 9.54
C GLY A 116 7.81 -2.97 10.64
N THR A 117 7.86 -2.53 11.91
CA THR A 117 7.88 -3.45 13.06
C THR A 117 6.62 -4.32 13.10
N TRP A 118 5.45 -3.77 12.80
CA TRP A 118 4.21 -4.55 12.76
C TRP A 118 4.24 -5.62 11.66
N VAL A 119 4.68 -5.28 10.45
CA VAL A 119 4.78 -6.24 9.33
C VAL A 119 5.68 -7.40 9.71
N MET A 120 6.85 -7.12 10.29
CA MET A 120 7.81 -8.16 10.69
C MET A 120 7.29 -9.07 11.82
N LEU A 121 6.44 -8.57 12.71
CA LEU A 121 5.99 -9.33 13.89
C LEU A 121 4.66 -10.07 13.67
N PHE A 122 3.79 -9.56 12.79
CA PHE A 122 2.41 -10.03 12.69
C PHE A 122 1.98 -10.46 11.29
N PHE A 123 2.61 -9.93 10.23
CA PHE A 123 2.21 -10.26 8.87
C PHE A 123 2.90 -11.53 8.36
N TRP A 124 4.19 -11.68 8.64
CA TRP A 124 4.99 -12.83 8.24
C TRP A 124 5.37 -13.66 9.48
N PRO A 125 5.07 -14.97 9.53
CA PRO A 125 5.49 -15.85 10.63
C PRO A 125 6.95 -16.28 10.57
#